data_AF-A0A3L7W4F2-F1
#
_entry.id   AF-A0A3L7W4F2-F1
#
_cell.length_a   1.000
_cell.length_b   1.000
_cell.length_c   1.000
_cell.angle_alpha   90.00
_cell.angle_beta   90.00
_cell.angle_gamma   90.00
#
_symmetry.space_group_name_H-M   'P 1'
#
loop_
_entity.id
_entity.type
_entity.pdbx_description
1 polymer ?
#
loop_
_entity_poly.entity_id
_entity_poly.type
_entity_poly.pdbx_seq_one_letter_code
_entity_poly.pdbx_strand_id
1 'polypeptide(L)'
;MAKQSHAEQRAEVRRRNRLAAKARREAGAAGTPLPAAAPSAASVATPTPPPSGTGLRAALRGSFTSAPIRADLKVLPSLLRTRAFFLPLALTLVVIVVAIQPGLITQWWVQLGVQSILLPPAFVLAFLGGMLTRRGSWMMGALFGIISYLGSLAVASLADLTVLEATNPIAKILAGLTTQDGGSVFGDLYFVGIAGALAGAFAGWYGRFLRAMTPATASSRERRRTEAGKKRAAR
;
A
#
# COMPACT_ATOMS: atom_id res chain seq x y z
N MET A 1 -52.45 3.03 9.61
CA MET A 1 -51.00 3.31 9.73
C MET A 1 -50.28 2.72 8.52
N ALA A 2 -49.88 3.54 7.53
CA ALA A 2 -49.25 3.06 6.31
C ALA A 2 -47.72 2.96 6.46
N LYS A 3 -47.15 1.78 6.18
CA LYS A 3 -45.69 1.56 6.15
C LYS A 3 -45.08 2.32 4.96
N GLN A 4 -44.40 3.43 5.22
CA GLN A 4 -43.60 4.12 4.20
C GLN A 4 -42.55 3.16 3.62
N SER A 5 -42.42 3.14 2.30
CA SER A 5 -41.55 2.19 1.62
C SER A 5 -40.07 2.58 1.78
N HIS A 6 -39.16 1.59 1.81
CA HIS A 6 -37.70 1.82 1.85
C HIS A 6 -37.18 2.70 0.69
N ALA A 7 -37.95 2.88 -0.38
CA ALA A 7 -37.61 3.78 -1.48
C ALA A 7 -37.87 5.25 -1.12
N GLU A 8 -38.97 5.53 -0.43
CA GLU A 8 -39.34 6.86 0.07
C GLU A 8 -38.37 7.34 1.15
N GLN A 9 -37.99 6.46 2.08
CA GLN A 9 -36.96 6.78 3.08
C GLN A 9 -35.62 7.15 2.44
N ARG A 10 -35.21 6.43 1.38
CA ARG A 10 -33.98 6.74 0.63
C ARG A 10 -34.09 8.04 -0.16
N ALA A 11 -35.26 8.37 -0.69
CA ALA A 11 -35.53 9.64 -1.36
C ALA A 11 -35.48 10.82 -0.39
N GLU A 12 -36.08 10.66 0.80
CA GLU A 12 -36.13 11.70 1.83
C GLU A 12 -34.75 11.98 2.42
N VAL A 13 -33.93 10.94 2.63
CA VAL A 13 -32.52 11.10 3.05
C VAL A 13 -31.73 11.91 2.02
N ARG A 14 -31.91 11.65 0.71
CA ARG A 14 -31.23 12.40 -0.35
C ARG A 14 -31.69 13.85 -0.40
N ARG A 15 -32.99 14.10 -0.21
CA ARG A 15 -33.58 15.45 -0.16
C ARG A 15 -33.03 16.25 1.02
N ARG A 16 -33.02 15.65 2.22
CA ARG A 16 -32.48 16.26 3.44
C ARG A 16 -30.99 16.58 3.31
N ASN A 17 -30.21 15.71 2.67
CA ASN A 17 -28.78 15.93 2.47
C ASN A 17 -28.51 17.07 1.45
N ARG A 18 -29.36 17.23 0.43
CA ARG A 18 -29.28 18.37 -0.51
C ARG A 18 -29.62 19.69 0.18
N LEU A 19 -30.63 19.70 1.05
CA LEU A 19 -31.01 20.89 1.82
C LEU A 19 -29.91 21.28 2.83
N ALA A 20 -29.31 20.31 3.54
CA ALA A 20 -28.18 20.56 4.43
C ALA A 20 -26.94 21.07 3.68
N ALA A 21 -26.66 20.56 2.48
CA ALA A 21 -25.57 21.05 1.65
C ALA A 21 -25.83 22.47 1.12
N LYS A 22 -27.08 22.83 0.83
CA LYS A 22 -27.47 24.18 0.42
C LYS A 22 -27.35 25.17 1.57
N ALA A 23 -27.83 24.81 2.76
CA ALA A 23 -27.71 25.63 3.97
C ALA A 23 -26.24 25.87 4.37
N ARG A 24 -25.35 24.88 4.22
CA ARG A 24 -23.90 25.05 4.45
C ARG A 24 -23.24 26.00 3.45
N ARG A 25 -23.75 26.07 2.22
CA ARG A 25 -23.25 27.01 1.19
C ARG A 25 -23.79 28.42 1.43
N GLU A 26 -25.04 28.55 1.84
CA GLU A 26 -25.66 29.84 2.18
C GLU A 26 -25.05 30.43 3.46
N ALA A 27 -24.78 29.61 4.48
CA ALA A 27 -24.05 30.02 5.69
C ALA A 27 -22.59 30.40 5.43
N GLY A 28 -21.97 29.87 4.37
CA GLY A 28 -20.63 30.28 3.92
C GLY A 28 -20.61 31.54 3.05
N ALA A 29 -21.77 31.99 2.55
CA ALA A 29 -21.91 33.17 1.69
C ALA A 29 -22.37 34.42 2.46
N ALA A 30 -23.07 34.26 3.59
CA ALA A 30 -23.45 35.35 4.48
C ALA A 30 -22.29 35.69 5.45
N GLY A 31 -21.33 36.46 4.96
CA GLY A 31 -20.18 36.94 5.73
C GLY A 31 -20.61 37.65 7.02
N THR A 32 -20.41 36.99 8.16
CA THR A 32 -20.44 37.60 9.49
C THR A 32 -19.09 37.29 10.15
N PRO A 33 -18.28 38.28 10.55
CA PRO A 33 -16.96 38.03 11.10
C PRO A 33 -17.10 37.59 12.57
N LEU A 34 -16.81 36.32 12.85
CA LEU A 34 -16.53 35.85 14.22
C LEU A 34 -15.03 35.97 14.52
N PRO A 35 -14.65 36.26 15.79
CA PRO A 35 -13.28 36.54 16.18
C PRO A 35 -12.38 35.30 16.06
N ALA A 36 -11.12 35.58 15.76
CA ALA A 36 -10.06 34.64 15.43
C ALA A 36 -9.93 33.46 16.41
N ALA A 37 -10.37 32.29 15.98
CA ALA A 37 -9.86 31.01 16.48
C ALA A 37 -8.70 30.57 15.58
N ALA A 38 -7.56 30.29 16.21
CA ALA A 38 -6.30 29.92 15.57
C ALA A 38 -6.48 28.92 14.41
N PRO A 39 -5.78 29.10 13.27
CA PRO A 39 -5.92 28.21 12.14
C PRO A 39 -5.34 26.84 12.50
N SER A 40 -6.24 25.91 12.85
CA SER A 40 -5.96 24.48 12.70
C SER A 40 -5.68 24.26 11.22
N ALA A 41 -4.41 24.05 10.89
CA ALA A 41 -3.93 23.79 9.54
C ALA A 41 -4.42 22.41 9.06
N ALA A 42 -5.73 22.31 8.83
CA ALA A 42 -6.28 21.42 7.85
C ALA A 42 -5.92 22.01 6.50
N SER A 43 -4.74 21.64 5.98
CA SER A 43 -4.43 21.79 4.56
C SER A 43 -5.42 20.92 3.79
N VAL A 44 -6.58 21.51 3.51
CA VAL A 44 -7.46 21.11 2.43
C VAL A 44 -6.62 21.31 1.19
N ALA A 45 -6.01 20.22 0.73
CA ALA A 45 -5.37 20.19 -0.57
C ALA A 45 -6.40 20.68 -1.58
N THR A 46 -6.18 21.89 -2.09
CA THR A 46 -6.81 22.42 -3.29
C THR A 46 -6.74 21.31 -4.36
N PRO A 47 -7.84 21.00 -5.07
CA PRO A 47 -7.75 20.09 -6.20
C PRO A 47 -6.85 20.74 -7.24
N THR A 48 -5.57 20.34 -7.25
CA THR A 48 -4.64 20.71 -8.32
C THR A 48 -5.26 20.21 -9.63
N PRO A 49 -5.42 21.06 -10.65
CA PRO A 49 -5.95 20.63 -11.94
C PRO A 49 -5.10 19.45 -12.45
N PRO A 50 -5.70 18.48 -13.16
CA PRO A 50 -4.94 17.37 -13.72
C PRO A 50 -3.81 17.95 -14.57
N PRO A 51 -2.54 17.53 -14.38
CA PRO A 51 -1.46 18.00 -15.23
C PRO A 51 -1.80 17.64 -16.67
N SER A 52 -2.04 18.67 -17.47
CA SER A 52 -2.41 18.65 -18.87
C SER A 52 -1.21 18.31 -19.77
N GLY A 53 -0.51 17.21 -19.45
CA GLY A 53 0.64 16.76 -20.21
C GLY A 53 0.77 15.24 -20.22
N THR A 54 0.44 14.62 -21.35
CA THR A 54 0.80 13.24 -21.71
C THR A 54 2.31 13.13 -21.98
N GLY A 55 3.14 13.38 -20.98
CA GLY A 55 4.60 13.38 -21.13
C GLY A 55 5.32 12.75 -19.94
N LEU A 56 6.39 12.00 -20.22
CA LEU A 56 7.25 11.34 -19.23
C LEU A 56 7.68 12.27 -18.09
N ARG A 57 8.07 13.52 -18.42
CA ARG A 57 8.46 14.55 -17.44
C ARG A 57 7.30 15.02 -16.56
N ALA A 58 6.08 15.12 -17.10
CA ALA A 58 4.89 15.50 -16.34
C ALA A 58 4.44 14.36 -15.40
N ALA A 59 4.51 13.11 -15.86
CA ALA A 59 4.26 11.93 -15.06
C ALA A 59 5.29 11.78 -13.91
N LEU A 60 6.58 12.04 -14.20
CA LEU A 60 7.64 12.08 -13.19
C LEU A 60 7.35 13.14 -12.13
N ARG A 61 7.13 14.40 -12.52
CA ARG A 61 6.85 15.49 -11.57
C ARG A 61 5.58 15.23 -10.74
N GLY A 62 4.54 14.66 -11.34
CA GLY A 62 3.28 14.33 -10.66
C GLY A 62 3.34 13.10 -9.74
N SER A 63 4.34 12.22 -9.92
CA SER A 63 4.52 11.01 -9.11
C SER A 63 5.21 11.23 -7.76
N PHE A 64 5.93 12.36 -7.62
CA PHE A 64 6.51 12.83 -6.37
C PHE A 64 5.44 13.57 -5.57
N THR A 65 4.96 12.94 -4.50
CA THR A 65 4.05 13.56 -3.54
C THR A 65 4.67 13.50 -2.16
N SER A 66 4.60 14.58 -1.40
CA SER A 66 4.98 14.58 0.01
C SER A 66 4.18 13.50 0.75
N ALA A 67 4.86 12.56 1.41
CA ALA A 67 4.20 11.46 2.11
C ALA A 67 3.49 12.02 3.36
N PRO A 68 2.15 11.94 3.47
CA PRO A 68 1.45 12.44 4.64
C PRO A 68 1.57 11.41 5.78
N ILE A 69 2.74 11.36 6.44
CA ILE A 69 3.13 10.37 7.47
C ILE A 69 2.01 10.16 8.51
N ARG A 70 1.45 11.26 9.03
CA ARG A 70 0.39 11.24 10.05
C ARG A 70 -0.95 10.70 9.54
N ALA A 71 -1.26 10.92 8.27
CA ALA A 71 -2.48 10.42 7.65
C ALA A 71 -2.35 8.93 7.31
N ASP A 72 -1.15 8.48 6.93
CA ASP A 72 -0.88 7.07 6.61
C ASP A 72 -0.94 6.18 7.88
N LEU A 73 -0.40 6.65 9.02
CA LEU A 73 -0.49 5.96 10.30
C LEU A 73 -1.95 5.68 10.73
N LYS A 74 -2.87 6.60 10.45
CA LYS A 74 -4.31 6.43 10.77
C LYS A 74 -5.01 5.39 9.90
N VAL A 75 -4.49 5.09 8.71
CA VAL A 75 -5.07 4.13 7.77
C VAL A 75 -4.45 2.73 7.94
N LEU A 76 -3.37 2.60 8.70
CA LEU A 76 -2.71 1.32 8.99
C LEU A 76 -3.67 0.18 9.42
N PRO A 77 -4.60 0.36 10.38
CA PRO A 77 -5.51 -0.73 10.77
C PRO A 77 -6.47 -1.14 9.64
N SER A 78 -6.81 -0.21 8.73
CA SER A 78 -7.60 -0.52 7.54
C SER A 78 -6.78 -1.27 6.49
N LEU A 79 -5.48 -0.98 6.35
CA LEU A 79 -4.58 -1.64 5.40
C LEU A 79 -4.34 -3.11 5.78
N LEU A 80 -4.13 -3.37 7.07
CA LEU A 80 -3.93 -4.72 7.62
C LEU A 80 -5.15 -5.64 7.42
N ARG A 81 -6.32 -5.07 7.11
CA ARG A 81 -7.56 -5.82 6.87
C ARG A 81 -7.79 -6.14 5.40
N THR A 82 -6.95 -5.65 4.48
CA THR A 82 -7.13 -5.85 3.04
C THR A 82 -6.34 -7.03 2.50
N ARG A 83 -6.87 -7.68 1.45
CA ARG A 83 -6.22 -8.82 0.77
C ARG A 83 -4.81 -8.50 0.26
N ALA A 84 -4.53 -7.22 0.00
CA ALA A 84 -3.22 -6.70 -0.35
C ALA A 84 -2.12 -6.98 0.70
N PHE A 85 -2.50 -7.15 1.97
CA PHE A 85 -1.60 -7.54 3.06
C PHE A 85 -1.52 -9.07 3.19
N PHE A 86 -2.68 -9.74 3.17
CA PHE A 86 -2.74 -11.19 3.39
C PHE A 86 -2.09 -12.01 2.28
N LEU A 87 -2.11 -11.55 1.03
CA LEU A 87 -1.49 -12.29 -0.07
C LEU A 87 0.04 -12.42 0.08
N PRO A 88 0.81 -11.33 0.22
CA PRO A 88 2.25 -11.42 0.48
C PRO A 88 2.54 -12.11 1.82
N LEU A 89 1.74 -11.89 2.86
CA LEU A 89 1.92 -12.57 4.15
C LEU A 89 1.74 -14.10 4.03
N ALA A 90 0.68 -14.55 3.36
CA ALA A 90 0.44 -15.97 3.14
C ALA A 90 1.57 -16.59 2.33
N LEU A 91 2.08 -15.90 1.32
CA LEU A 91 3.23 -16.35 0.54
C LEU A 91 4.48 -16.51 1.43
N THR A 92 4.78 -15.53 2.30
CA THR A 92 5.89 -15.65 3.26
C THR A 92 5.72 -16.86 4.17
N LEU A 93 4.53 -17.04 4.73
CA LEU A 93 4.24 -18.16 5.63
C LEU A 93 4.38 -19.51 4.92
N VAL A 94 3.92 -19.63 3.69
CA VAL A 94 4.08 -20.85 2.89
C VAL A 94 5.56 -21.18 2.70
N VAL A 95 6.39 -20.20 2.34
CA VAL A 95 7.83 -20.43 2.16
C VAL A 95 8.49 -20.88 3.46
N ILE A 96 8.16 -20.26 4.60
CA ILE A 96 8.69 -20.66 5.91
C ILE A 96 8.30 -22.11 6.22
N VAL A 97 7.01 -22.43 6.12
CA VAL A 97 6.49 -23.78 6.46
C VAL A 97 7.14 -24.84 5.59
N VAL A 98 7.26 -24.59 4.28
CA VAL A 98 7.88 -25.52 3.33
C VAL A 98 9.37 -25.66 3.58
N ALA A 99 10.09 -24.57 3.86
CA ALA A 99 11.54 -24.60 4.07
C ALA A 99 11.95 -25.33 5.35
N ILE A 100 11.08 -25.36 6.37
CA ILE A 100 11.34 -26.08 7.63
C ILE A 100 11.08 -27.59 7.47
N GLN A 101 10.35 -28.02 6.44
CA GLN A 101 10.11 -29.46 6.25
C GLN A 101 11.42 -30.20 5.97
N PRO A 102 11.63 -31.38 6.58
CA PRO A 102 12.83 -32.18 6.38
C PRO A 102 13.13 -32.42 4.90
N GLY A 103 14.34 -32.07 4.46
CA GLY A 103 14.82 -32.30 3.10
C GLY A 103 14.18 -31.41 2.01
N LEU A 104 13.16 -30.60 2.28
CA LEU A 104 12.58 -29.73 1.25
C LEU A 104 13.45 -28.51 0.95
N ILE A 105 14.24 -28.03 1.92
CA ILE A 105 15.16 -26.91 1.72
C ILE A 105 16.26 -27.19 0.69
N THR A 106 16.53 -28.46 0.34
CA THR A 106 17.48 -28.81 -0.73
C THR A 106 16.90 -28.60 -2.13
N GLN A 107 15.58 -28.46 -2.25
CA GLN A 107 14.92 -28.28 -3.53
C GLN A 107 15.15 -26.88 -4.09
N TRP A 108 15.53 -26.79 -5.36
CA TRP A 108 15.87 -25.52 -6.02
C TRP A 108 14.75 -24.48 -5.92
N TRP A 109 13.49 -24.89 -6.00
CA TRP A 109 12.34 -23.99 -5.93
C TRP A 109 12.08 -23.45 -4.51
N VAL A 110 12.39 -24.25 -3.47
CA VAL A 110 12.35 -23.79 -2.07
C VAL A 110 13.47 -22.79 -1.82
N GLN A 111 14.68 -23.10 -2.30
CA GLN A 111 15.84 -22.21 -2.21
C GLN A 111 15.59 -20.86 -2.89
N LEU A 112 14.99 -20.87 -4.08
CA LEU A 112 14.56 -19.64 -4.74
C LEU A 112 13.53 -18.87 -3.93
N GLY A 113 12.57 -19.57 -3.32
CA GLY A 113 11.61 -18.96 -2.39
C GLY A 113 12.32 -18.28 -1.23
N VAL A 114 13.19 -18.99 -0.51
CA VAL A 114 13.95 -18.47 0.62
C VAL A 114 14.81 -17.27 0.20
N GLN A 115 15.50 -17.36 -0.94
CA GLN A 115 16.34 -16.27 -1.47
C GLN A 115 15.54 -15.03 -1.89
N SER A 116 14.38 -15.22 -2.51
CA SER A 116 13.62 -14.10 -3.10
C SER A 116 12.68 -13.43 -2.10
N ILE A 117 12.24 -14.18 -1.09
CA ILE A 117 11.14 -13.79 -0.18
C ILE A 117 11.67 -13.53 1.23
N LEU A 118 12.58 -14.36 1.74
CA LEU A 118 13.02 -14.29 3.14
C LEU A 118 14.34 -13.51 3.27
N LEU A 119 15.33 -13.86 2.46
CA LEU A 119 16.69 -13.32 2.57
C LEU A 119 16.75 -11.82 2.23
N PRO A 120 17.41 -10.99 3.06
CA PRO A 120 17.60 -9.59 2.76
C PRO A 120 18.47 -9.34 1.51
N PRO A 121 18.13 -8.32 0.69
CA PRO A 121 16.95 -7.47 0.81
C PRO A 121 15.73 -8.19 0.20
N ALA A 122 14.68 -8.40 1.00
CA ALA A 122 13.38 -8.94 0.56
C ALA A 122 12.61 -7.91 -0.30
N PHE A 123 13.29 -7.44 -1.36
CA PHE A 123 12.89 -6.36 -2.22
C PHE A 123 11.59 -6.69 -2.92
N VAL A 124 11.40 -7.95 -3.31
CA VAL A 124 10.20 -8.42 -4.02
C VAL A 124 8.95 -8.30 -3.15
N LEU A 125 9.01 -8.70 -1.87
CA LEU A 125 7.86 -8.58 -0.97
C LEU A 125 7.61 -7.13 -0.54
N ALA A 126 8.67 -6.39 -0.19
CA ALA A 126 8.55 -4.98 0.14
C ALA A 126 7.99 -4.17 -1.04
N PHE A 127 8.40 -4.53 -2.26
CA PHE A 127 7.90 -3.93 -3.50
C PHE A 127 6.46 -4.35 -3.80
N LEU A 128 6.12 -5.63 -3.66
CA LEU A 128 4.77 -6.13 -3.90
C LEU A 128 3.77 -5.53 -2.90
N GLY A 129 4.10 -5.51 -1.61
CA GLY A 129 3.31 -4.85 -0.56
C GLY A 129 3.17 -3.34 -0.80
N GLY A 130 4.22 -2.70 -1.31
CA GLY A 130 4.19 -1.28 -1.67
C GLY A 130 3.36 -0.96 -2.93
N MET A 131 3.39 -1.83 -3.95
CA MET A 131 2.56 -1.66 -5.16
C MET A 131 1.07 -1.89 -4.91
N LEU A 132 0.74 -2.86 -4.05
CA LEU A 132 -0.65 -3.21 -3.74
C LEU A 132 -1.34 -2.16 -2.87
N THR A 133 -0.59 -1.26 -2.22
CA THR A 133 -1.14 -0.27 -1.30
C THR A 133 -1.15 1.13 -1.90
N ARG A 134 -2.34 1.74 -1.95
CA ARG A 134 -2.54 3.06 -2.57
C ARG A 134 -2.00 4.22 -1.72
N ARG A 135 -1.77 3.97 -0.42
CA ARG A 135 -1.24 4.85 0.63
C ARG A 135 -0.45 3.99 1.64
N GLY A 136 0.58 4.54 2.29
CA GLY A 136 1.37 3.82 3.29
C GLY A 136 2.34 2.75 2.75
N SER A 137 2.74 2.85 1.48
CA SER A 137 3.60 1.84 0.83
C SER A 137 4.97 1.69 1.52
N TRP A 138 5.51 2.77 2.09
CA TRP A 138 6.75 2.75 2.90
C TRP A 138 6.57 1.95 4.20
N MET A 139 5.44 2.08 4.91
CA MET A 139 5.18 1.30 6.12
C MET A 139 5.05 -0.18 5.81
N MET A 140 4.38 -0.50 4.69
CA MET A 140 4.20 -1.88 4.25
C MET A 140 5.53 -2.51 3.83
N GLY A 141 6.38 -1.75 3.13
CA GLY A 141 7.72 -2.20 2.82
C GLY A 141 8.56 -2.43 4.07
N ALA A 142 8.52 -1.53 5.06
CA ALA A 142 9.22 -1.69 6.33
C ALA A 142 8.74 -2.94 7.09
N LEU A 143 7.41 -3.10 7.18
CA LEU A 143 6.78 -4.22 7.85
C LEU A 143 7.14 -5.55 7.18
N PHE A 144 7.06 -5.63 5.85
CA PHE A 144 7.43 -6.85 5.13
C PHE A 144 8.94 -7.11 5.16
N GLY A 145 9.78 -6.07 5.21
CA GLY A 145 11.19 -6.24 5.49
C GLY A 145 11.40 -6.98 6.82
N ILE A 146 10.82 -6.45 7.90
CA ILE A 146 10.93 -7.04 9.24
C ILE A 146 10.37 -8.47 9.27
N ILE A 147 9.18 -8.70 8.69
CA ILE A 147 8.56 -10.04 8.63
C ILE A 147 9.46 -11.03 7.88
N SER A 148 10.09 -10.61 6.79
CA SER A 148 10.99 -11.47 6.00
C SER A 148 12.27 -11.83 6.75
N TYR A 149 12.83 -10.87 7.50
CA TYR A 149 13.98 -11.12 8.37
C TYR A 149 13.61 -12.09 9.50
N LEU A 150 12.48 -11.89 10.18
CA LEU A 150 12.01 -12.82 11.21
C LEU A 150 11.72 -14.21 10.63
N GLY A 151 11.17 -14.29 9.43
CA GLY A 151 10.99 -15.54 8.72
C GLY A 151 12.32 -16.23 8.39
N SER A 152 13.34 -15.48 7.99
CA SER A 152 14.70 -16.00 7.78
C SER A 152 15.28 -16.56 9.07
N LEU A 153 15.10 -15.86 10.18
CA LEU A 153 15.56 -16.29 11.50
C LEU A 153 14.85 -17.58 11.94
N ALA A 154 13.55 -17.69 11.67
CA ALA A 154 12.77 -18.90 11.94
C ALA A 154 13.26 -20.10 11.11
N VAL A 155 13.48 -19.92 9.80
CA VAL A 155 14.04 -20.98 8.94
C VAL A 155 15.46 -21.35 9.39
N ALA A 156 16.30 -20.37 9.70
CA ALA A 156 17.66 -20.62 10.18
C ALA A 156 17.70 -21.43 11.49
N SER A 157 16.72 -21.21 12.37
CA SER A 157 16.66 -21.88 13.68
C SER A 157 15.99 -23.26 13.64
N LEU A 158 15.11 -23.50 12.68
CA LEU A 158 14.23 -24.67 12.66
C LEU A 158 14.47 -25.64 11.51
N ALA A 159 15.05 -25.18 10.40
CA ALA A 159 15.36 -26.05 9.27
C ALA A 159 16.66 -26.82 9.51
N ASP A 160 16.73 -28.05 9.00
CA ASP A 160 17.96 -28.83 9.01
C ASP A 160 18.91 -28.34 7.90
N LEU A 161 19.78 -27.39 8.26
CA LEU A 161 20.75 -26.81 7.34
C LEU A 161 21.90 -27.77 7.01
N THR A 162 22.09 -28.85 7.76
CA THR A 162 23.21 -29.80 7.55
C THR A 162 23.05 -30.62 6.27
N VAL A 163 21.81 -30.71 5.77
CA VAL A 163 21.49 -31.38 4.50
C VAL A 163 21.92 -30.55 3.28
N LEU A 164 22.20 -29.25 3.46
CA LEU A 164 22.74 -28.41 2.40
C LEU A 164 24.27 -28.56 2.33
N GLU A 165 24.80 -28.48 1.11
CA GLU A 165 26.24 -28.45 0.88
C GLU A 165 26.91 -27.26 1.57
N ALA A 166 28.11 -27.45 2.13
CA ALA A 166 28.85 -26.41 2.85
C ALA A 166 29.19 -25.16 2.01
N THR A 167 29.20 -25.30 0.68
CA THR A 167 29.41 -24.19 -0.27
C THR A 167 28.13 -23.41 -0.55
N ASN A 168 26.96 -23.92 -0.15
CA ASN A 168 25.66 -23.32 -0.47
C ASN A 168 25.51 -21.93 0.17
N PRO A 169 25.18 -20.88 -0.62
CA PRO A 169 25.11 -19.51 -0.11
C PRO A 169 23.96 -19.31 0.88
N ILE A 170 22.84 -20.02 0.72
CA ILE A 170 21.68 -19.91 1.63
C ILE A 170 22.03 -20.48 3.00
N ALA A 171 22.68 -21.65 3.03
CA ALA A 171 23.13 -22.27 4.28
C ALA A 171 24.07 -21.33 5.06
N LYS A 172 25.02 -20.68 4.38
CA LYS A 172 25.95 -19.73 5.00
C LYS A 172 25.23 -18.51 5.60
N ILE A 173 24.31 -17.91 4.85
CA ILE A 173 23.60 -16.71 5.34
C ILE A 173 22.67 -17.07 6.50
N LEU A 174 21.91 -18.17 6.40
CA LEU A 174 21.01 -18.63 7.46
C LEU A 174 21.79 -19.03 8.72
N ALA A 175 22.87 -19.79 8.61
CA ALA A 175 23.70 -20.13 9.76
C ALA A 175 24.26 -18.86 10.45
N GLY A 176 24.70 -17.88 9.64
CA GLY A 176 25.17 -16.59 10.13
C GLY A 176 24.15 -15.84 10.98
N LEU A 177 22.86 -15.91 10.64
CA LEU A 177 21.76 -15.28 11.39
C LEU A 177 21.63 -15.83 12.82
N THR A 178 21.86 -17.12 13.04
CA THR A 178 21.76 -17.74 14.38
C THR A 178 22.97 -17.50 15.27
N THR A 179 24.12 -17.12 14.68
CA THR A 179 25.35 -16.82 15.41
C THR A 179 25.50 -15.35 15.80
N GLN A 180 24.47 -14.54 15.52
CA GLN A 180 24.47 -13.11 15.81
C GLN A 180 24.26 -12.83 17.31
N ASP A 181 25.07 -11.92 17.86
CA ASP A 181 24.81 -11.34 19.17
C ASP A 181 23.53 -10.48 19.13
N GLY A 182 22.89 -10.29 20.29
CA GLY A 182 21.65 -9.50 20.36
C GLY A 182 21.78 -8.10 19.75
N GLY A 183 22.95 -7.47 19.86
CA GLY A 183 23.23 -6.16 19.26
C GLY A 183 23.22 -6.13 17.73
N SER A 184 23.71 -7.18 17.07
CA SER A 184 23.68 -7.26 15.60
C SER A 184 22.28 -7.58 15.08
N VAL A 185 21.49 -8.37 15.82
CA VAL A 185 20.07 -8.59 15.51
C VAL A 185 19.28 -7.26 15.50
N PHE A 186 19.52 -6.38 16.48
CA PHE A 186 18.89 -5.05 16.48
C PHE A 186 19.34 -4.18 15.31
N GLY A 187 20.64 -4.22 14.97
CA GLY A 187 21.19 -3.51 13.81
C GLY A 187 20.57 -3.98 12.49
N ASP A 188 20.42 -5.29 12.31
CA ASP A 188 19.80 -5.89 11.14
C ASP A 188 18.32 -5.55 11.04
N LEU A 189 17.56 -5.62 12.14
CA LEU A 189 16.16 -5.22 12.18
C LEU A 189 15.98 -3.74 11.80
N TYR A 190 16.86 -2.86 12.28
CA TYR A 190 16.86 -1.45 11.92
C TYR A 190 17.14 -1.26 10.43
N PHE A 191 18.21 -1.90 9.92
CA PHE A 191 18.60 -1.81 8.52
C PHE A 191 17.51 -2.35 7.59
N VAL A 192 16.97 -3.53 7.87
CA VAL A 192 15.92 -4.17 7.08
C VAL A 192 14.62 -3.37 7.14
N GLY A 193 14.29 -2.78 8.30
CA GLY A 193 13.16 -1.86 8.42
C GLY A 193 13.30 -0.65 7.49
N ILE A 194 14.47 0.00 7.46
CA ILE A 194 14.74 1.13 6.56
C ILE A 194 14.76 0.71 5.10
N ALA A 195 15.50 -0.35 4.77
CA ALA A 195 15.60 -0.86 3.40
C ALA A 195 14.22 -1.25 2.86
N GLY A 196 13.42 -1.94 3.69
CA GLY A 196 12.03 -2.23 3.42
C GLY A 196 11.21 -0.96 3.21
N ALA A 197 11.37 0.06 4.06
CA ALA A 197 10.65 1.32 3.93
C ALA A 197 10.94 2.02 2.58
N LEU A 198 12.21 2.06 2.19
CA LEU A 198 12.65 2.63 0.91
C LEU A 198 12.11 1.83 -0.28
N ALA A 199 12.19 0.50 -0.24
CA ALA A 199 11.66 -0.37 -1.29
C ALA A 199 10.13 -0.19 -1.44
N GLY A 200 9.40 -0.12 -0.32
CA GLY A 200 7.97 0.15 -0.31
C GLY A 200 7.61 1.55 -0.82
N ALA A 201 8.40 2.57 -0.45
CA ALA A 201 8.23 3.93 -0.97
C ALA A 201 8.42 3.98 -2.50
N PHE A 202 9.47 3.31 -3.00
CA PHE A 202 9.75 3.20 -4.43
C PHE A 202 8.62 2.48 -5.18
N ALA A 203 8.09 1.39 -4.65
CA ALA A 203 6.98 0.67 -5.27
C ALA A 203 5.70 1.51 -5.39
N GLY A 204 5.37 2.27 -4.34
CA GLY A 204 4.24 3.19 -4.36
C GLY A 204 4.43 4.30 -5.39
N TRP A 205 5.65 4.82 -5.53
CA TRP A 205 6.01 5.77 -6.58
C TRP A 205 5.88 5.16 -7.98
N TYR A 206 6.44 3.96 -8.21
CA TYR A 206 6.41 3.26 -9.50
C TYR A 206 4.98 2.97 -9.95
N GLY A 207 4.11 2.52 -9.05
CA GLY A 207 2.69 2.32 -9.34
C GLY A 207 1.93 3.62 -9.66
N ARG A 208 2.32 4.77 -9.10
CA ARG A 208 1.77 6.08 -9.49
C ARG A 208 2.28 6.50 -10.87
N PHE A 209 3.56 6.30 -11.13
CA PHE A 209 4.20 6.60 -12.40
C PHE A 209 3.56 5.81 -13.56
N LEU A 210 3.38 4.49 -13.42
CA LEU A 210 2.71 3.67 -14.43
C LEU A 210 1.27 4.13 -14.70
N ARG A 211 0.51 4.47 -13.65
CA ARG A 211 -0.87 4.99 -13.79
C ARG A 211 -0.92 6.35 -14.48
N ALA A 212 0.09 7.19 -14.28
CA ALA A 212 0.20 8.48 -14.95
C ALA A 212 0.62 8.34 -16.43
N MET A 213 1.37 7.28 -16.77
CA MET A 213 1.70 6.95 -18.16
C MET A 213 0.57 6.26 -18.92
N THR A 214 -0.37 5.62 -18.21
CA THR A 214 -1.54 5.03 -18.85
C THR A 214 -2.52 6.15 -19.19
N PRO A 215 -2.90 6.36 -20.46
CA PRO A 215 -3.94 7.32 -20.79
C PRO A 215 -5.21 6.94 -20.03
N ALA A 216 -5.75 7.89 -19.27
CA ALA A 216 -6.89 7.65 -18.40
C ALA A 216 -8.02 6.99 -19.21
N THR A 217 -8.31 5.71 -18.96
CA THR A 217 -9.53 5.09 -19.45
C THR A 217 -10.68 5.93 -18.92
N ALA A 218 -11.34 6.64 -19.83
CA ALA A 218 -12.45 7.53 -19.55
C ALA A 218 -13.37 6.88 -18.50
N SER A 219 -13.53 7.56 -17.37
CA SER A 219 -14.30 7.01 -16.26
C SER A 219 -15.67 6.57 -16.77
N SER A 220 -16.24 5.51 -16.22
CA SER A 220 -17.58 5.04 -16.60
C SER A 220 -18.65 6.16 -16.49
N ARG A 221 -18.36 7.21 -15.72
CA ARG A 221 -19.16 8.43 -15.61
C ARG A 221 -18.98 9.39 -16.81
N GLU A 222 -17.76 9.50 -17.33
CA GLU A 222 -17.40 10.23 -18.55
C GLU A 222 -18.08 9.59 -19.77
N ARG A 223 -17.98 8.25 -19.90
CA ARG A 223 -18.64 7.49 -20.98
C ARG A 223 -20.15 7.66 -20.96
N ARG A 224 -20.77 7.60 -19.77
CA ARG A 224 -22.22 7.86 -19.63
C ARG A 224 -22.61 9.29 -19.98
N ARG A 225 -21.74 10.28 -19.74
CA ARG A 225 -21.98 11.67 -20.13
C ARG A 225 -21.88 11.86 -21.64
N THR A 226 -20.89 11.26 -22.31
CA THR A 226 -20.75 11.34 -23.76
C THR A 226 -21.85 10.57 -24.49
N GLU A 227 -22.28 9.41 -23.96
CA GLU A 227 -23.44 8.68 -24.48
C GLU A 227 -24.75 9.45 -24.30
N ALA A 228 -24.96 10.10 -23.14
CA ALA A 228 -26.13 10.95 -22.91
C ALA A 228 -26.12 12.21 -23.79
N GLY A 229 -24.94 12.78 -24.07
CA GLY A 229 -24.77 13.90 -25.01
C GLY A 229 -25.09 13.50 -26.45
N LYS A 230 -24.59 12.35 -26.91
CA LYS A 230 -24.89 11.82 -28.26
C LYS A 230 -26.37 11.53 -28.46
N LYS A 231 -27.07 10.99 -27.45
CA LYS A 231 -28.51 10.73 -27.52
C LYS A 231 -29.36 12.00 -27.55
N ARG A 232 -28.85 13.12 -27.03
CA ARG A 232 -29.53 14.43 -27.09
C ARG A 232 -29.29 15.17 -28.41
N ALA A 233 -28.17 14.92 -29.07
CA ALA A 233 -27.86 15.53 -30.38
C ALA A 233 -28.48 14.78 -31.57
N ALA A 234 -28.99 13.56 -31.35
CA ALA A 234 -29.64 12.73 -32.36
C ALA A 234 -31.18 12.77 -32.30
N ARG A 235 -31.75 13.70 -31.53
CA ARG A 235 -33.19 13.99 -31.41
C ARG A 235 -33.44 15.41 -31.87
#